data_AF-A0A8J7UHE9-F1
#
_entry.id   AF-A0A8J7UHE9-F1
#
_cell.length_a   1.000
_cell.length_b   1.000
_cell.length_c   1.000
_cell.angle_alpha   90.00
_cell.angle_beta   90.00
_cell.angle_gamma   90.00
#
_symmetry.space_group_name_H-M   'P 1'
#
loop_
_entity.id
_entity.type
_entity.pdbx_description
1 polymer ?
#
loop_
_entity_poly.entity_id
_entity_poly.type
_entity_poly.pdbx_seq_one_letter_code
_entity_poly.pdbx_strand_id
1 'polypeptide(L)'
;MTTPAIISTIISIFFIVLFSWAIFKRANKDHKAKTQYDERQNAIRGRGYMIGFWTVLGFLTVLYILETTGITLPVAPFSLGFIGVILGATVMAVYNIWNGAYWGMNNNQKQYAIIYGVFLLFNLIPIIGIWKSEGFLSVIQGSSLVNIGVEVMLLALGAAFLFRHLKDKNDEAEG
;
A
#
# COMPACT_ATOMS: atom_id res chain seq x y z
N MET A 1 -13.97 6.03 25.03
CA MET A 1 -13.16 4.79 25.15
C MET A 1 -12.84 4.56 26.60
N THR A 2 -12.97 3.34 27.11
CA THR A 2 -12.59 2.99 28.48
C THR A 2 -11.07 2.81 28.58
N THR A 3 -10.47 3.10 29.74
CA THR A 3 -9.02 2.94 29.98
C THR A 3 -8.47 1.56 29.56
N PRO A 4 -9.18 0.43 29.76
CA PRO A 4 -8.75 -0.88 29.29
C PRO A 4 -8.64 -0.99 27.76
N ALA A 5 -9.53 -0.33 27.01
CA ALA A 5 -9.51 -0.36 25.54
C ALA A 5 -8.33 0.44 24.95
N ILE A 6 -7.92 1.51 25.62
CA ILE A 6 -6.74 2.29 25.23
C ILE A 6 -5.47 1.44 25.44
N ILE A 7 -5.35 0.79 26.61
CA ILE A 7 -4.20 -0.06 26.94
C ILE A 7 -4.07 -1.24 25.96
N SER A 8 -5.16 -1.94 25.64
CA SER A 8 -5.12 -3.06 24.70
C SER A 8 -4.73 -2.61 23.28
N THR A 9 -5.19 -1.44 22.84
CA THR A 9 -4.82 -0.86 21.55
C THR A 9 -3.33 -0.53 21.50
N ILE A 10 -2.78 0.10 22.55
CA ILE A 10 -1.35 0.44 22.64
C ILE A 10 -0.49 -0.83 22.60
N ILE A 11 -0.87 -1.85 23.37
CA ILE A 11 -0.15 -3.13 23.40
C ILE A 11 -0.16 -3.78 22.00
N SER A 12 -1.32 -3.77 21.33
CA SER A 12 -1.45 -4.33 19.97
C SER A 12 -0.55 -3.62 18.97
N ILE A 13 -0.52 -2.28 18.99
CA ILE A 13 0.36 -1.48 18.14
C ILE A 13 1.83 -1.80 18.42
N PHE A 14 2.23 -1.93 19.69
CA PHE A 14 3.60 -2.27 20.06
C PHE A 14 4.05 -3.61 19.44
N PHE A 15 3.21 -4.65 19.55
CA PHE A 15 3.52 -5.95 18.95
C PHE A 15 3.54 -5.90 17.43
N ILE A 16 2.66 -5.14 16.78
CA ILE A 16 2.67 -4.95 15.32
C ILE A 16 3.99 -4.31 14.87
N VAL A 17 4.44 -3.27 15.57
CA VAL A 17 5.72 -2.60 15.27
C VAL A 17 6.90 -3.54 15.47
N LEU A 18 6.94 -4.27 16.58
CA LEU A 18 8.01 -5.22 16.88
C LEU A 18 8.07 -6.37 15.86
N PHE A 19 6.91 -6.91 15.49
CA PHE A 19 6.80 -7.96 14.49
C PHE A 19 7.21 -7.46 13.10
N SER A 20 6.75 -6.27 12.71
CA SER A 20 7.15 -5.63 11.44
C SER A 20 8.67 -5.41 11.39
N TRP A 21 9.26 -4.88 12.47
CA TRP A 21 10.70 -4.71 12.57
C TRP A 21 11.46 -6.02 12.39
N ALA A 22 11.01 -7.10 13.05
CA ALA A 22 11.63 -8.42 12.94
C ALA A 22 11.52 -9.00 11.51
N ILE A 23 10.37 -8.81 10.85
CA ILE A 23 10.16 -9.22 9.45
C ILE A 23 11.11 -8.46 8.52
N PHE A 24 11.14 -7.12 8.57
CA PHE A 24 11.98 -6.32 7.68
C PHE A 24 13.47 -6.59 7.91
N LYS A 25 13.86 -6.80 9.18
CA LYS A 25 15.22 -7.21 9.53
C LYS A 25 15.59 -8.54 8.85
N ARG A 26 14.70 -9.54 8.83
CA ARG A 26 14.96 -10.83 8.17
C ARG A 26 14.87 -10.74 6.64
N ALA A 27 14.03 -9.86 6.11
CA ALA A 27 13.84 -9.67 4.68
C ALA A 27 15.03 -9.01 3.99
N ASN A 28 15.88 -8.32 4.74
CA ASN A 28 17.13 -7.75 4.22
C ASN A 28 18.29 -8.74 4.40
N LYS A 29 19.11 -8.87 3.34
CA LYS A 29 20.28 -9.77 3.26
C LYS A 29 21.32 -9.47 4.33
N ASP A 30 21.46 -8.20 4.72
CA ASP A 30 22.41 -7.72 5.73
C ASP A 30 21.84 -7.70 7.15
N HIS A 31 20.62 -8.23 7.34
CA HIS A 31 19.90 -8.25 8.60
C HIS A 31 19.74 -6.88 9.29
N LYS A 32 19.75 -5.78 8.51
CA LYS A 32 19.37 -4.45 8.99
C LYS A 32 17.89 -4.22 8.69
N ALA A 33 17.17 -3.56 9.59
CA ALA A 33 15.75 -3.25 9.34
C ALA A 33 15.54 -2.21 8.22
N LYS A 34 16.54 -1.35 7.98
CA LYS A 34 16.46 -0.29 6.97
C LYS A 34 16.89 -0.79 5.59
N THR A 35 16.04 -0.58 4.59
CA THR A 35 16.39 -0.77 3.18
C THR A 35 17.35 0.33 2.70
N GLN A 36 18.37 -0.07 1.96
CA GLN A 36 19.41 0.80 1.42
C GLN A 36 19.22 1.01 -0.09
N TYR A 37 19.40 2.24 -0.53
CA TYR A 37 19.24 2.67 -1.92
C TYR A 37 20.45 3.51 -2.33
N ASP A 38 20.89 3.36 -3.56
CA ASP A 38 21.92 4.24 -4.14
C ASP A 38 21.37 5.64 -4.48
N GLU A 39 22.25 6.54 -4.91
CA GLU A 39 21.89 7.92 -5.24
C GLU A 39 20.86 8.02 -6.38
N ARG A 40 20.99 7.17 -7.40
CA ARG A 40 20.07 7.13 -8.55
C ARG A 40 18.67 6.68 -8.10
N GLN A 41 18.59 5.63 -7.30
CA GLN A 41 17.35 5.13 -6.74
C GLN A 41 16.70 6.17 -5.82
N ASN A 42 17.48 6.87 -4.99
CA ASN A 42 16.96 7.96 -4.16
C ASN A 42 16.38 9.12 -4.99
N ALA A 43 17.05 9.52 -6.08
CA ALA A 43 16.53 10.55 -6.98
C ALA A 43 15.21 10.13 -7.65
N ILE A 44 15.10 8.87 -8.08
CA ILE A 44 13.85 8.32 -8.64
C ILE A 44 12.75 8.32 -7.57
N ARG A 45 13.03 7.81 -6.37
CA ARG A 45 12.06 7.79 -5.27
C ARG A 45 11.60 9.18 -4.89
N GLY A 46 12.50 10.17 -4.89
CA GLY A 46 12.16 11.58 -4.70
C GLY A 46 11.12 12.08 -5.70
N ARG A 47 11.29 11.77 -6.99
CA ARG A 47 10.27 12.06 -8.02
C ARG A 47 8.96 11.29 -7.76
N GLY A 48 9.06 10.02 -7.40
CA GLY A 48 7.90 9.19 -7.04
C GLY A 48 7.09 9.78 -5.89
N TYR A 49 7.75 10.26 -4.84
CA TYR A 49 7.10 10.94 -3.71
C TYR A 49 6.33 12.18 -4.15
N MET A 50 6.92 13.00 -5.04
CA MET A 50 6.25 14.20 -5.56
C MET A 50 5.03 13.83 -6.41
N ILE A 51 5.13 12.83 -7.28
CA ILE A 51 4.00 12.36 -8.09
C ILE A 51 2.88 11.83 -7.19
N GLY A 52 3.22 11.01 -6.19
CA GLY A 52 2.26 10.50 -5.22
C GLY A 52 1.57 11.62 -4.44
N PHE A 53 2.34 12.61 -3.96
CA PHE A 53 1.81 13.78 -3.26
C PHE A 53 0.80 14.56 -4.11
N TRP A 54 1.16 14.90 -5.35
CA TRP A 54 0.25 15.61 -6.26
C TRP A 54 -0.98 14.79 -6.61
N THR A 55 -0.87 13.46 -6.65
CA THR A 55 -2.02 12.56 -6.82
C THR A 55 -2.98 12.66 -5.64
N VAL A 56 -2.47 12.63 -4.39
CA VAL A 56 -3.30 12.82 -3.19
C VAL A 56 -3.96 14.19 -3.20
N LEU A 57 -3.20 15.25 -3.48
CA LEU A 57 -3.74 16.61 -3.54
C LEU A 57 -4.86 16.73 -4.58
N GLY A 58 -4.63 16.26 -5.80
CA GLY A 58 -5.65 16.30 -6.85
C GLY A 58 -6.92 15.54 -6.46
N PHE A 59 -6.76 14.36 -5.85
CA PHE A 59 -7.90 13.58 -5.35
C PHE A 59 -8.68 14.33 -4.26
N LEU A 60 -8.00 14.91 -3.27
CA LEU A 60 -8.64 15.71 -2.22
C LEU A 60 -9.31 16.96 -2.78
N THR A 61 -8.72 17.62 -3.78
CA THR A 61 -9.34 18.75 -4.49
C THR A 61 -10.64 18.34 -5.16
N VAL A 62 -10.67 17.19 -5.85
CA VAL A 62 -11.90 16.66 -6.45
C VAL A 62 -12.97 16.39 -5.38
N LEU A 63 -12.61 15.76 -4.25
CA LEU A 63 -13.55 15.53 -3.16
C LEU A 63 -14.14 16.84 -2.63
N TYR A 64 -13.32 17.87 -2.46
CA TYR A 64 -13.78 19.18 -1.99
C TYR A 64 -14.73 19.86 -3.00
N ILE A 65 -14.46 19.72 -4.30
CA ILE A 65 -15.36 20.22 -5.35
C ILE A 65 -16.71 19.47 -5.31
N LEU A 66 -16.70 18.15 -5.13
CA LEU A 66 -17.93 17.36 -5.00
C LEU A 66 -18.75 17.79 -3.78
N GLU A 67 -18.09 18.05 -2.66
CA GLU A 67 -18.72 18.54 -1.44
C GLU A 67 -19.37 19.92 -1.66
N THR A 68 -18.68 20.86 -2.31
CA THR A 68 -19.25 22.20 -2.58
C THR A 68 -20.40 22.20 -3.60
N THR A 69 -20.50 21.18 -4.45
CA THR A 69 -21.61 21.00 -5.40
C THR A 69 -22.80 20.24 -4.82
N GLY A 70 -22.72 19.82 -3.55
CA GLY A 70 -23.79 19.09 -2.85
C GLY A 70 -23.89 17.61 -3.23
N ILE A 71 -22.88 17.06 -3.93
CA ILE A 71 -22.85 15.64 -4.29
C ILE A 71 -22.35 14.86 -3.08
N THR A 72 -23.21 13.99 -2.53
CA THR A 72 -22.85 13.10 -1.41
C THR A 72 -22.55 11.70 -1.93
N LEU A 73 -21.41 11.15 -1.51
CA LEU A 73 -21.06 9.76 -1.77
C LEU A 73 -21.58 8.90 -0.61
N PRO A 74 -22.18 7.73 -0.87
CA PRO A 74 -22.68 6.82 0.17
C PRO A 74 -21.52 6.05 0.81
N VAL A 75 -20.51 6.75 1.30
CA VAL A 75 -19.26 6.21 1.82
C VAL A 75 -18.86 7.02 3.05
N ALA A 76 -18.35 6.36 4.08
CA ALA A 76 -17.84 7.07 5.24
C ALA A 76 -16.74 8.09 4.83
N PRO A 77 -16.84 9.38 5.23
CA PRO A 77 -15.90 10.42 4.80
C PRO A 77 -14.43 10.10 5.10
N PHE A 78 -14.15 9.46 6.23
CA PHE A 78 -12.78 9.05 6.57
C PHE A 78 -12.21 8.06 5.55
N SER A 79 -13.03 7.14 5.03
CA SER A 79 -12.61 6.12 4.06
C SER A 79 -12.16 6.78 2.76
N LEU A 80 -12.85 7.83 2.31
CA LEU A 80 -12.45 8.57 1.11
C LEU A 80 -11.06 9.19 1.26
N GLY A 81 -10.75 9.81 2.41
CA GLY A 81 -9.41 10.35 2.67
C GLY A 81 -8.31 9.26 2.61
N PHE A 82 -8.55 8.09 3.19
CA PHE A 82 -7.63 6.95 3.10
C PHE A 82 -7.50 6.40 1.68
N ILE A 83 -8.58 6.33 0.91
CA ILE A 83 -8.52 5.95 -0.51
C ILE A 83 -7.62 6.90 -1.29
N GLY A 84 -7.68 8.21 -1.03
CA GLY A 84 -6.78 9.18 -1.63
C GLY A 84 -5.31 8.90 -1.32
N VAL A 85 -4.98 8.60 -0.06
CA VAL A 85 -3.62 8.22 0.36
C VAL A 85 -3.17 6.92 -0.31
N ILE A 86 -4.03 5.91 -0.36
CA ILE A 86 -3.77 4.62 -1.02
C ILE A 86 -3.49 4.84 -2.51
N LEU A 87 -4.30 5.67 -3.19
CA LEU A 87 -4.11 6.01 -4.59
C LEU A 87 -2.75 6.67 -4.82
N GLY A 88 -2.40 7.68 -4.03
CA GLY A 88 -1.10 8.35 -4.12
C GLY A 88 0.08 7.42 -3.86
N ALA A 89 -0.03 6.54 -2.85
CA ALA A 89 0.97 5.52 -2.55
C ALA A 89 1.11 4.52 -3.70
N THR A 90 0.01 4.11 -4.31
CA THR A 90 -0.03 3.21 -5.47
C THR A 90 0.71 3.83 -6.65
N VAL A 91 0.36 5.06 -7.03
CA VAL A 91 1.01 5.76 -8.16
C VAL A 91 2.50 5.94 -7.92
N MET A 92 2.90 6.36 -6.72
CA MET A 92 4.29 6.46 -6.32
C MET A 92 5.03 5.12 -6.45
N ALA A 93 4.45 4.04 -5.93
CA ALA A 93 5.07 2.73 -5.95
C ALA A 93 5.17 2.17 -7.38
N VAL A 94 4.12 2.28 -8.20
CA VAL A 94 4.15 1.91 -9.63
C VAL A 94 5.25 2.67 -10.37
N TYR A 95 5.36 3.99 -10.15
CA TYR A 95 6.43 4.80 -10.74
C TYR A 95 7.83 4.29 -10.32
N ASN A 96 8.02 4.00 -9.03
CA ASN A 96 9.30 3.47 -8.54
C ASN A 96 9.64 2.09 -9.12
N ILE A 97 8.65 1.22 -9.30
CA ILE A 97 8.82 -0.10 -9.94
C ILE A 97 9.26 0.08 -11.39
N TRP A 98 8.55 0.92 -12.13
CA TRP A 98 8.80 1.12 -13.56
C TRP A 98 10.21 1.68 -13.83
N ASN A 99 10.71 2.49 -12.91
CA ASN A 99 12.03 3.13 -12.98
C ASN A 99 13.14 2.36 -12.26
N GLY A 100 12.88 1.16 -11.71
CA GLY A 100 13.91 0.30 -11.09
C GLY A 100 14.38 0.74 -9.70
N ALA A 101 13.59 1.55 -8.99
CA ALA A 101 13.90 2.03 -7.63
C ALA A 101 13.00 1.40 -6.55
N TYR A 102 12.39 0.26 -6.84
CA TYR A 102 11.56 -0.47 -5.87
C TYR A 102 12.39 -1.36 -4.92
N TRP A 103 13.33 -2.13 -5.47
CA TRP A 103 14.18 -2.99 -4.66
C TRP A 103 15.39 -2.21 -4.15
N GLY A 104 15.59 -2.19 -2.83
CA GLY A 104 16.85 -1.73 -2.27
C GLY A 104 17.97 -2.75 -2.47
N MET A 105 19.21 -2.26 -2.42
CA MET A 105 20.42 -3.04 -2.67
C MET A 105 20.58 -4.22 -1.70
N ASN A 106 20.12 -4.06 -0.45
CA ASN A 106 20.18 -5.08 0.58
C ASN A 106 18.92 -5.96 0.67
N ASN A 107 17.91 -5.78 -0.18
CA ASN A 107 16.67 -6.56 -0.08
C ASN A 107 16.87 -8.00 -0.58
N ASN A 108 16.28 -8.97 0.12
CA ASN A 108 16.07 -10.32 -0.41
C ASN A 108 14.72 -10.36 -1.14
N GLN A 109 14.75 -10.29 -2.48
CA GLN A 109 13.55 -10.21 -3.32
C GLN A 109 12.56 -11.34 -3.04
N LYS A 110 13.02 -12.58 -2.80
CA LYS A 110 12.15 -13.71 -2.49
C LYS A 110 11.41 -13.51 -1.17
N GLN A 111 12.10 -13.04 -0.13
CA GLN A 111 11.48 -12.77 1.17
C GLN A 111 10.43 -11.67 1.06
N TYR A 112 10.74 -10.57 0.37
CA TYR A 112 9.77 -9.50 0.16
C TYR A 112 8.57 -9.93 -0.71
N ALA A 113 8.77 -10.79 -1.72
CA ALA A 113 7.66 -11.35 -2.49
C ALA A 113 6.74 -12.22 -1.62
N ILE A 114 7.31 -13.01 -0.70
CA ILE A 114 6.52 -13.78 0.28
C ILE A 114 5.74 -12.85 1.20
N ILE A 115 6.40 -11.84 1.77
CA ILE A 115 5.77 -10.84 2.65
C ILE A 115 4.60 -10.17 1.93
N TYR A 116 4.83 -9.72 0.70
CA TYR A 116 3.80 -9.11 -0.16
C TYR A 116 2.62 -10.06 -0.39
N GLY A 117 2.87 -11.34 -0.72
CA GLY A 117 1.82 -12.34 -0.92
C GLY A 117 1.02 -12.62 0.36
N VAL A 118 1.68 -12.66 1.51
CA VAL A 118 1.02 -12.78 2.82
C VAL A 118 0.10 -11.59 3.07
N PHE A 119 0.58 -10.36 2.88
CA PHE A 119 -0.26 -9.16 3.07
C PHE A 119 -1.48 -9.15 2.15
N LEU A 120 -1.32 -9.57 0.89
CA LEU A 120 -2.43 -9.70 -0.06
C LEU A 120 -3.51 -10.67 0.46
N LEU A 121 -3.12 -11.87 0.90
CA LEU A 121 -4.09 -12.84 1.41
C LEU A 121 -4.73 -12.43 2.73
N PHE A 122 -3.96 -11.86 3.66
CA PHE A 122 -4.48 -11.45 4.97
C PHE A 122 -5.44 -10.27 4.88
N ASN A 123 -5.21 -9.35 3.93
CA ASN A 123 -6.07 -8.18 3.73
C ASN A 123 -7.48 -8.55 3.23
N LEU A 124 -7.67 -9.74 2.66
CA LEU A 124 -8.99 -10.27 2.28
C LEU A 124 -9.86 -10.69 3.47
N ILE A 125 -9.28 -11.03 4.62
CA ILE A 125 -10.00 -11.54 5.81
C ILE A 125 -11.10 -10.57 6.26
N PRO A 126 -10.83 -9.26 6.54
CA PRO A 126 -11.88 -8.34 6.97
C PRO A 126 -12.93 -8.06 5.87
N ILE A 127 -12.55 -8.14 4.60
CA ILE A 127 -13.48 -7.96 3.48
C ILE A 127 -14.50 -9.11 3.46
N ILE A 128 -14.01 -10.35 3.50
CA ILE A 128 -14.84 -11.57 3.50
C ILE A 128 -15.68 -11.65 4.78
N GLY A 129 -15.10 -11.28 5.92
CA GLY A 129 -15.78 -11.28 7.21
C GLY A 129 -17.04 -10.41 7.20
N ILE A 130 -16.91 -9.13 6.84
CA ILE A 130 -18.05 -8.21 6.77
C ILE A 130 -19.04 -8.62 5.68
N TRP A 131 -18.54 -9.06 4.52
CA TRP A 131 -19.43 -9.50 3.44
C TRP A 131 -20.36 -10.63 3.90
N LYS A 132 -19.82 -11.61 4.64
CA LYS A 132 -20.61 -12.74 5.14
C LYS A 132 -21.55 -12.37 6.29
N SER A 133 -21.17 -11.44 7.16
CA SER A 133 -21.99 -11.08 8.32
C SER A 133 -23.08 -10.06 8.01
N GLU A 134 -22.78 -9.06 7.19
CA GLU A 134 -23.62 -7.87 7.01
C GLU A 134 -23.97 -7.60 5.54
N GLY A 135 -23.41 -8.36 4.61
CA GLY A 135 -23.63 -8.19 3.17
C GLY A 135 -22.63 -7.24 2.51
N PHE A 136 -22.64 -7.24 1.17
CA PHE A 136 -21.63 -6.52 0.38
C PHE A 136 -21.73 -4.99 0.51
N LEU A 137 -22.93 -4.45 0.68
CA LEU A 137 -23.13 -3.00 0.84
C LEU A 137 -22.39 -2.46 2.08
N SER A 138 -22.40 -3.21 3.19
CA SER A 138 -21.67 -2.83 4.41
C SER A 138 -20.16 -2.80 4.20
N VAL A 139 -19.63 -3.59 3.27
CA VAL A 139 -18.20 -3.57 2.92
C VAL A 139 -17.83 -2.26 2.23
N ILE A 140 -18.63 -1.81 1.25
CA ILE A 140 -18.34 -0.61 0.46
C ILE A 140 -18.69 0.70 1.17
N GLN A 141 -19.66 0.68 2.09
CA GLN A 141 -20.08 1.87 2.85
C GLN A 141 -19.29 2.04 4.15
N GLY A 142 -18.74 0.94 4.68
CA GLY A 142 -18.05 0.88 5.97
C GLY A 142 -16.52 0.95 5.88
N SER A 143 -15.87 0.63 7.00
CA SER A 143 -14.42 0.69 7.15
C SER A 143 -13.66 -0.30 6.24
N SER A 144 -14.29 -1.38 5.80
CA SER A 144 -13.68 -2.35 4.89
C SER A 144 -13.47 -1.83 3.47
N LEU A 145 -14.02 -0.67 3.09
CA LEU A 145 -13.66 -0.02 1.82
C LEU A 145 -12.17 0.31 1.77
N VAL A 146 -11.56 0.69 2.90
CA VAL A 146 -10.11 0.93 2.97
C VAL A 146 -9.34 -0.36 2.68
N ASN A 147 -9.82 -1.50 3.19
CA ASN A 147 -9.22 -2.81 2.90
C ASN A 147 -9.37 -3.17 1.42
N ILE A 148 -10.51 -2.89 0.78
CA ILE A 148 -10.66 -3.03 -0.68
C ILE A 148 -9.64 -2.14 -1.40
N GLY A 149 -9.48 -0.89 -0.99
CA GLY A 149 -8.49 0.02 -1.56
C GLY A 149 -7.06 -0.54 -1.47
N VAL A 150 -6.69 -1.07 -0.31
CA VAL A 150 -5.39 -1.74 -0.11
C VAL A 150 -5.27 -2.97 -1.00
N GLU A 151 -6.33 -3.76 -1.16
CA GLU A 151 -6.34 -4.94 -2.03
C GLU A 151 -6.08 -4.56 -3.49
N VAL A 152 -6.79 -3.54 -3.98
CA VAL A 152 -6.60 -3.00 -5.33
C VAL A 152 -5.19 -2.47 -5.52
N MET A 153 -4.65 -1.74 -4.53
CA MET A 153 -3.26 -1.27 -4.56
C MET A 153 -2.30 -2.45 -4.68
N LEU A 154 -2.43 -3.47 -3.84
CA LEU A 154 -1.56 -4.64 -3.89
C LEU A 154 -1.63 -5.25 -5.28
N LEU A 155 -2.80 -5.64 -5.77
CA LEU A 155 -2.97 -6.21 -7.11
C LEU A 155 -2.34 -5.35 -8.22
N ALA A 156 -2.49 -4.03 -8.17
CA ALA A 156 -1.85 -3.11 -9.12
C ALA A 156 -0.31 -3.15 -9.06
N LEU A 157 0.27 -3.20 -7.85
CA LEU A 157 1.71 -3.36 -7.68
C LEU A 157 2.18 -4.72 -8.18
N GLY A 158 1.47 -5.80 -7.85
CA GLY A 158 1.77 -7.15 -8.36
C GLY A 158 1.78 -7.20 -9.89
N ALA A 159 0.77 -6.60 -10.54
CA ALA A 159 0.73 -6.47 -11.99
C ALA A 159 1.92 -5.66 -12.52
N ALA A 160 2.22 -4.50 -11.92
CA ALA A 160 3.37 -3.67 -12.32
C ALA A 160 4.71 -4.43 -12.21
N PHE A 161 4.88 -5.26 -11.17
CA PHE A 161 6.06 -6.13 -11.05
C PHE A 161 6.16 -7.15 -12.17
N LEU A 162 5.05 -7.86 -12.44
CA LEU A 162 5.03 -8.89 -13.46
C LEU A 162 5.32 -8.29 -14.83
N PHE A 163 4.69 -7.16 -15.19
CA PHE A 163 4.96 -6.47 -16.44
C PHE A 163 6.42 -6.02 -16.56
N ARG A 164 6.99 -5.44 -15.50
CA ARG A 164 8.40 -5.03 -15.50
C ARG A 164 9.32 -6.24 -15.69
N HIS A 165 9.07 -7.33 -14.98
CA HIS A 165 9.88 -8.55 -15.07
C HIS A 165 9.79 -9.22 -16.44
N LEU A 166 8.60 -9.23 -17.06
CA LEU A 166 8.42 -9.73 -18.43
C LEU A 166 9.16 -8.87 -19.46
N LYS A 167 9.11 -7.55 -19.30
CA LYS A 167 9.83 -6.62 -20.16
C LYS A 167 11.34 -6.83 -20.08
N ASP A 168 11.88 -6.89 -18.86
CA ASP A 168 13.33 -7.08 -18.66
C ASP A 168 13.81 -8.39 -19.34
N LYS A 169 13.01 -9.47 -19.28
CA LYS A 169 13.32 -10.73 -19.98
C LYS A 169 13.26 -10.64 -21.50
N ASN A 170 12.34 -9.87 -22.05
CA ASN A 170 12.25 -9.68 -23.50
C ASN A 170 13.43 -8.85 -24.01
N ASP A 171 13.78 -7.77 -23.29
CA ASP A 171 14.93 -6.93 -23.61
C ASP A 171 16.25 -7.75 -23.58
N GLU A 172 16.37 -8.73 -22.69
CA GLU A 172 17.49 -9.69 -22.65
C GLU A 172 17.47 -10.73 -23.78
N ALA A 173 16.30 -11.08 -24.31
CA ALA A 173 16.18 -12.07 -25.40
C ALA A 173 16.42 -11.48 -26.79
N GLU A 174 16.25 -10.15 -26.93
CA GLU A 174 16.44 -9.41 -28.18
C GLU A 174 17.86 -8.81 -28.34
N GLY A 175 18.66 -8.77 -27.26
CA GLY A 175 20.03 -8.21 -27.24
C GLY A 175 21.12 -9.26 -27.35
#